data_AF-A0A432WWK6-F1
#
_entry.id   AF-A0A432WWK6-F1
#
_cell.length_a   1.000
_cell.length_b   1.000
_cell.length_c   1.000
_cell.angle_alpha   90.00
_cell.angle_beta   90.00
_cell.angle_gamma   90.00
#
_symmetry.space_group_name_H-M   'P 1'
#
loop_
_entity.id
_entity.type
_entity.pdbx_description
1 polymer ?
#
loop_
_entity_poly.entity_id
_entity_poly.type
_entity_poly.pdbx_seq_one_letter_code
_entity_poly.pdbx_strand_id
1 'polypeptide(L)'
;MATTPSDLIQLANESLKANSEVSYRNAASRAYYALFHEVTSRLTNLPDRKESGTHESLITYLKTCNSGEEPYDIKELENIGYKLGQSKLYRVEADYKLDDSFPQAKGQRAVDFAKKVMQQAQSSMKRAAC
;
A
#
# COMPACT_ATOMS: atom_id res chain seq x y z
N MET A 1 5.22 -22.12 -2.74
CA MET A 1 5.35 -21.16 -1.62
C MET A 1 4.39 -20.02 -1.86
N ALA A 2 3.73 -19.51 -0.82
CA ALA A 2 2.86 -18.33 -0.94
C ALA A 2 3.70 -17.05 -1.00
N THR A 3 3.26 -16.07 -1.79
CA THR A 3 3.92 -14.77 -1.95
C THR A 3 3.69 -13.86 -0.74
N THR A 4 4.68 -13.07 -0.38
CA THR A 4 4.66 -12.09 0.72
C THR A 4 4.67 -10.64 0.22
N PRO A 5 4.28 -9.66 1.06
CA PRO A 5 4.47 -8.24 0.74
C PRO A 5 5.92 -7.89 0.38
N SER A 6 6.90 -8.50 1.05
CA SER A 6 8.33 -8.30 0.75
C SER A 6 8.70 -8.78 -0.64
N ASP A 7 8.15 -9.91 -1.11
CA ASP A 7 8.37 -10.42 -2.46
C ASP A 7 7.82 -9.45 -3.52
N LEU A 8 6.67 -8.83 -3.23
CA LEU A 8 6.09 -7.81 -4.12
C LEU A 8 6.96 -6.54 -4.19
N ILE A 9 7.57 -6.11 -3.09
CA ILE A 9 8.55 -5.01 -3.09
C ILE A 9 9.80 -5.41 -3.87
N GLN A 10 10.31 -6.62 -3.69
CA GLN A 10 11.47 -7.10 -4.43
C GLN A 10 11.19 -7.05 -5.94
N LEU A 11 10.06 -7.61 -6.38
CA LEU A 11 9.64 -7.57 -7.78
C LEU A 11 9.46 -6.14 -8.30
N ALA A 12 8.94 -5.22 -7.48
CA ALA A 12 8.83 -3.81 -7.85
C ALA A 12 10.19 -3.18 -8.13
N ASN A 13 11.19 -3.43 -7.27
CA ASN A 13 12.55 -2.93 -7.47
C ASN A 13 13.23 -3.56 -8.70
N GLU A 14 12.99 -4.85 -8.97
CA GLU A 14 13.48 -5.51 -10.18
C GLU A 14 12.86 -4.90 -11.44
N SER A 15 11.56 -4.61 -11.40
CA SER A 15 10.83 -3.98 -12.52
C SER A 15 11.39 -2.60 -12.89
N LEU A 16 11.83 -1.80 -11.91
CA LEU A 16 12.44 -0.47 -12.17
C LEU A 16 13.73 -0.53 -13.01
N LYS A 17 14.40 -1.69 -13.07
CA LYS A 17 15.65 -1.88 -13.82
C LYS A 17 15.43 -2.17 -15.31
N ALA A 18 14.22 -2.53 -15.71
CA ALA A 18 13.91 -2.98 -17.07
C ALA A 18 13.76 -1.86 -18.10
N ASN A 19 14.10 -0.60 -17.74
CA ASN A 19 14.14 0.57 -18.62
C ASN A 19 12.95 0.75 -19.58
N SER A 20 11.74 0.45 -19.11
CA SER A 20 10.51 0.62 -19.88
C SER A 20 9.40 1.19 -19.01
N GLU A 21 8.54 2.01 -19.62
CA GLU A 21 7.38 2.59 -18.93
C GLU A 21 6.43 1.54 -18.37
N VAL A 22 6.19 0.45 -19.12
CA VAL A 22 5.39 -0.70 -18.65
C VAL A 22 5.96 -1.26 -17.36
N SER A 23 7.28 -1.38 -17.25
CA SER A 23 7.93 -1.88 -16.03
C SER A 23 7.85 -0.88 -14.88
N TYR A 24 7.91 0.43 -15.14
CA TYR A 24 7.76 1.45 -14.10
C TYR A 24 6.33 1.50 -13.54
N ARG A 25 5.33 1.35 -14.42
CA ARG A 25 3.92 1.21 -14.04
C ARG A 25 3.72 -0.04 -13.17
N ASN A 26 4.22 -1.19 -13.63
CA ASN A 26 4.17 -2.43 -12.87
C ASN A 26 4.84 -2.30 -11.50
N ALA A 27 5.98 -1.62 -11.42
CA ALA A 27 6.66 -1.36 -10.14
C ALA A 27 5.77 -0.61 -9.15
N ALA A 28 5.12 0.48 -9.59
CA ALA A 28 4.19 1.24 -8.77
C ALA A 28 3.00 0.39 -8.29
N SER A 29 2.43 -0.43 -9.17
CA SER A 29 1.30 -1.29 -8.84
C SER A 29 1.68 -2.38 -7.85
N ARG A 30 2.80 -3.08 -8.05
CA ARG A 30 3.29 -4.09 -7.10
C ARG A 30 3.62 -3.48 -5.74
N ALA A 31 4.20 -2.28 -5.72
CA ALA A 31 4.50 -1.57 -4.48
C ALA A 31 3.25 -1.18 -3.69
N TYR A 32 2.19 -0.72 -4.36
CA TYR A 32 0.91 -0.48 -3.71
C TYR A 32 0.33 -1.76 -3.09
N TYR A 33 0.29 -2.86 -3.85
CA TYR A 33 -0.25 -4.12 -3.35
C TYR A 33 0.56 -4.67 -2.17
N ALA A 34 1.89 -4.52 -2.19
CA ALA A 34 2.73 -4.85 -1.04
C ALA A 34 2.28 -4.09 0.21
N LEU A 35 2.15 -2.77 0.12
CA LEU A 35 1.72 -1.94 1.24
C LEU A 35 0.30 -2.30 1.70
N PHE A 36 -0.63 -2.47 0.76
CA PHE A 36 -2.02 -2.85 1.04
C PHE A 36 -2.08 -4.17 1.84
N HIS A 37 -1.37 -5.21 1.38
CA HIS A 37 -1.35 -6.49 2.06
C HIS A 37 -0.64 -6.44 3.41
N GLU A 38 0.47 -5.68 3.53
CA GLU A 38 1.15 -5.50 4.82
C GLU A 38 0.21 -4.89 5.85
N VAL A 39 -0.46 -3.77 5.52
CA VAL A 39 -1.38 -3.08 6.43
C VAL A 39 -2.56 -3.98 6.78
N THR A 40 -3.18 -4.62 5.78
CA THR A 40 -4.31 -5.53 5.99
C THR A 40 -3.94 -6.69 6.92
N SER A 41 -2.72 -7.23 6.80
CA SER A 41 -2.25 -8.36 7.62
C SER A 41 -2.02 -8.02 9.09
N ARG A 42 -2.03 -6.73 9.45
CA ARG A 42 -1.77 -6.24 10.80
C ARG A 42 -3.05 -5.85 11.54
N LEU A 43 -4.14 -5.58 10.82
CA LEU A 43 -5.41 -5.22 11.45
C LEU A 43 -6.04 -6.43 12.13
N THR A 44 -6.65 -6.18 13.29
CA THR A 44 -7.40 -7.18 14.03
C THR A 44 -8.85 -7.24 13.56
N ASN A 45 -9.41 -6.09 13.19
CA ASN A 45 -10.77 -5.96 12.66
C ASN A 45 -10.71 -5.51 11.20
N LEU A 46 -11.04 -6.43 10.29
CA LEU A 46 -11.11 -6.09 8.87
C LEU A 46 -12.50 -5.51 8.54
N PRO A 47 -12.58 -4.36 7.85
CA PRO A 47 -13.86 -3.80 7.45
C PRO A 47 -14.60 -4.76 6.50
N ASP A 48 -15.91 -4.86 6.69
CA ASP A 48 -16.78 -5.74 5.91
C ASP A 48 -16.72 -5.33 4.43
N ARG A 49 -16.27 -6.24 3.55
CA ARG A 49 -15.87 -5.94 2.16
C ARG A 49 -17.05 -5.68 1.19
N LYS A 50 -18.23 -5.36 1.71
CA LYS A 50 -19.50 -5.54 0.99
C LYS A 50 -19.98 -4.33 0.18
N GLU A 51 -19.57 -3.10 0.48
CA GLU A 51 -20.25 -1.92 -0.09
C GLU A 51 -19.37 -0.86 -0.78
N SER A 52 -18.07 -0.79 -0.48
CA SER A 52 -17.11 0.05 -1.20
C SER A 52 -15.96 -0.82 -1.72
N GLY A 53 -15.36 -0.45 -2.86
CA GLY A 53 -14.25 -1.25 -3.41
C GLY A 53 -13.21 -1.48 -2.32
N THR A 54 -12.80 -2.74 -2.10
CA THR A 54 -12.02 -3.24 -0.94
C THR A 54 -10.86 -2.34 -0.51
N HIS A 55 -10.26 -1.62 -1.46
CA HIS A 55 -9.18 -0.67 -1.25
C HIS A 55 -9.61 0.65 -0.59
N GLU A 56 -10.72 1.24 -1.01
CA GLU A 56 -11.24 2.48 -0.41
C GLU A 56 -11.79 2.22 0.98
N SER A 57 -12.49 1.09 1.19
CA SER A 57 -13.02 0.71 2.50
C SER A 57 -11.91 0.61 3.55
N LEU A 58 -10.78 0.00 3.19
CA LEU A 58 -9.61 -0.07 4.08
C LEU A 58 -9.04 1.31 4.40
N ILE A 59 -8.90 2.18 3.39
CA ILE A 59 -8.38 3.54 3.57
C ILE A 59 -9.29 4.34 4.50
N THR A 60 -10.61 4.27 4.28
CA THR A 60 -11.60 4.94 5.13
C THR A 60 -11.57 4.40 6.54
N TYR A 61 -11.58 3.07 6.70
CA TYR A 61 -11.49 2.42 8.00
C TYR A 61 -10.30 2.92 8.82
N LEU A 62 -9.10 2.96 8.23
CA LEU A 62 -7.91 3.46 8.90
C LEU A 62 -8.03 4.92 9.32
N LYS A 63 -8.70 5.75 8.52
CA LYS A 63 -8.90 7.18 8.79
C LYS A 63 -9.98 7.47 9.83
N THR A 64 -10.97 6.60 9.95
CA THR A 64 -12.14 6.80 10.82
C THR A 64 -12.18 5.82 11.99
N CYS A 65 -11.11 5.06 12.21
CA CYS A 65 -11.00 4.09 13.30
C CYS A 65 -11.15 4.79 14.65
N ASN A 66 -11.98 4.23 15.52
CA ASN A 66 -12.24 4.72 16.86
C ASN A 66 -11.39 4.01 17.90
N SER A 67 -11.29 4.61 19.09
CA SER A 67 -10.63 4.00 20.25
C SER A 67 -11.23 2.62 20.58
N GLY A 68 -10.38 1.60 20.62
CA GLY A 68 -10.78 0.23 20.97
C GLY A 68 -11.17 -0.65 19.80
N GLU A 69 -11.29 -0.11 18.58
CA GLU A 69 -11.48 -0.94 17.37
C GLU A 69 -10.17 -1.63 16.93
N GLU A 70 -9.02 -1.06 17.25
CA GLU A 70 -7.71 -1.66 17.02
C GLU A 70 -6.80 -1.44 18.23
N PRO A 71 -5.83 -2.34 18.50
CA PRO A 71 -4.87 -2.20 19.60
C PRO A 71 -3.73 -1.21 19.27
N TYR A 72 -3.96 -0.26 18.36
CA TYR A 72 -2.96 0.66 17.82
C TYR A 72 -3.31 2.11 18.08
N ASP A 73 -2.33 2.99 18.02
CA ASP A 73 -2.56 4.43 18.13
C ASP A 73 -3.40 4.93 16.94
N ILE A 74 -4.51 5.61 17.24
CA ILE A 74 -5.48 6.07 16.24
C ILE A 74 -4.86 7.06 15.26
N LYS A 75 -3.98 7.96 15.74
CA LYS A 75 -3.32 8.94 14.87
C LYS A 75 -2.35 8.25 13.92
N GLU A 76 -1.68 7.20 14.37
CA GLU A 76 -0.85 6.37 13.51
C GLU A 76 -1.67 5.63 12.45
N LEU A 77 -2.83 5.06 12.82
CA LEU A 77 -3.75 4.43 11.86
C LEU A 77 -4.25 5.44 10.83
N GLU A 78 -4.70 6.61 11.28
CA GLU A 78 -5.18 7.67 10.41
C GLU A 78 -4.08 8.13 9.42
N ASN A 79 -2.88 8.35 9.93
CA ASN A 79 -1.70 8.72 9.14
C ASN A 79 -1.37 7.65 8.08
N ILE A 80 -1.40 6.36 8.46
CA ILE A 80 -1.23 5.25 7.52
C ILE A 80 -2.36 5.22 6.49
N GLY A 81 -3.61 5.50 6.88
CA GLY A 81 -4.75 5.61 5.99
C GLY A 81 -4.57 6.68 4.90
N TYR A 82 -4.15 7.89 5.27
CA TYR A 82 -3.82 8.94 4.29
C TYR A 82 -2.69 8.52 3.34
N LYS A 83 -1.62 7.92 3.88
CA LYS A 83 -0.49 7.45 3.09
C LYS A 83 -0.86 6.31 2.15
N LEU A 84 -1.65 5.34 2.60
CA LEU A 84 -2.18 4.27 1.74
C LEU A 84 -3.04 4.84 0.61
N GLY A 85 -3.85 5.87 0.89
CA GLY A 85 -4.58 6.64 -0.12
C GLY A 85 -3.66 7.28 -1.15
N GLN A 86 -2.57 7.92 -0.72
CA GLN A 86 -1.57 8.48 -1.64
C GLN A 86 -0.90 7.39 -2.50
N SER A 87 -0.56 6.24 -1.90
CA SER A 87 0.00 5.10 -2.65
C SER A 87 -0.99 4.55 -3.69
N LYS A 88 -2.29 4.52 -3.36
CA LYS A 88 -3.36 4.14 -4.29
C LYS A 88 -3.41 5.08 -5.50
N LEU A 89 -3.17 6.38 -5.33
CA LEU A 89 -3.14 7.32 -6.46
C LEU A 89 -2.03 6.97 -7.45
N TYR A 90 -0.82 6.66 -6.97
CA TYR A 90 0.27 6.18 -7.85
C TYR A 90 -0.13 4.93 -8.61
N ARG A 91 -0.79 3.96 -7.97
CA ARG A 91 -1.32 2.77 -8.66
C ARG A 91 -2.36 3.16 -9.71
N VAL A 92 -3.33 4.00 -9.37
CA VAL A 92 -4.40 4.40 -10.30
C VAL A 92 -3.81 5.03 -11.56
N GLU A 93 -2.82 5.90 -11.40
CA GLU A 93 -2.10 6.50 -12.53
C GLU A 93 -1.32 5.44 -13.33
N ALA A 94 -0.66 4.50 -12.66
CA ALA A 94 0.08 3.44 -13.32
C ALA A 94 -0.82 2.47 -14.11
N ASP A 95 -1.90 2.00 -13.51
CA ASP A 95 -2.77 0.94 -14.03
C ASP A 95 -3.81 1.45 -15.03
N TYR A 96 -4.35 2.66 -14.85
CA TYR A 96 -5.53 3.11 -15.60
C TYR A 96 -5.27 4.34 -16.48
N LYS A 97 -4.31 5.20 -16.15
CA LYS A 97 -4.01 6.39 -16.95
C LYS A 97 -2.91 6.09 -17.96
N LEU A 98 -3.25 5.31 -18.98
CA LEU A 98 -2.29 4.86 -20.01
C LEU A 98 -1.94 5.95 -21.03
N ASP A 99 -2.81 6.96 -21.18
CA ASP A 99 -2.55 8.12 -22.04
C ASP A 99 -1.60 9.15 -21.39
N ASP A 100 -1.37 9.05 -20.08
CA ASP A 100 -0.47 9.93 -19.33
C ASP A 100 0.91 9.29 -19.18
N SER A 101 2.00 10.01 -19.45
CA SER A 101 3.35 9.47 -19.25
C SER A 101 3.63 9.05 -17.79
N PHE A 102 4.27 7.89 -17.62
CA PHE A 102 4.69 7.35 -16.33
C PHE A 102 6.22 7.11 -16.29
N PRO A 103 7.03 8.16 -16.08
CA PRO A 103 8.48 8.06 -16.16
C PRO A 103 9.08 7.26 -14.99
N GLN A 104 10.31 6.77 -15.18
CA GLN A 104 11.06 6.00 -14.17
C GLN A 104 11.07 6.66 -12.80
N ALA A 105 11.30 7.98 -12.75
CA ALA A 105 11.35 8.74 -11.51
C ALA A 105 10.02 8.66 -10.72
N LYS A 106 8.88 8.56 -11.40
CA LYS A 106 7.56 8.41 -10.77
C LYS A 106 7.36 6.99 -10.24
N GLY A 107 7.77 5.98 -11.01
CA GLY A 107 7.82 4.59 -10.54
C GLY A 107 8.69 4.44 -9.29
N GLN A 108 9.90 5.01 -9.31
CA GLN A 108 10.81 4.99 -8.17
C GLN A 108 10.20 5.65 -6.93
N ARG A 109 9.60 6.85 -7.08
CA ARG A 109 8.90 7.52 -5.98
C ARG A 109 7.78 6.68 -5.40
N ALA A 110 6.98 6.01 -6.24
CA ALA A 110 5.91 5.14 -5.78
C ALA A 110 6.43 3.97 -4.94
N VAL A 111 7.51 3.32 -5.39
CA VAL A 111 8.15 2.20 -4.68
C VAL A 111 8.77 2.65 -3.37
N ASP A 112 9.54 3.74 -3.36
CA ASP A 112 10.18 4.25 -2.14
C ASP A 112 9.17 4.73 -1.11
N PHE A 113 8.11 5.39 -1.58
CA PHE A 113 7.00 5.80 -0.73
C PHE A 113 6.33 4.59 -0.07
N ALA A 114 5.95 3.58 -0.86
CA ALA A 114 5.33 2.37 -0.32
C ALA A 114 6.24 1.66 0.70
N LYS A 115 7.54 1.52 0.42
CA LYS A 115 8.52 0.93 1.34
C LYS A 115 8.58 1.69 2.68
N LYS A 116 8.63 3.02 2.62
CA LYS A 116 8.68 3.87 3.83
C LYS A 116 7.42 3.71 4.68
N VAL A 117 6.25 3.71 4.06
CA VAL A 117 4.97 3.53 4.78
C VAL A 117 4.86 2.11 5.33
N MET A 118 5.37 1.12 4.61
CA MET A 118 5.40 -0.28 5.05
C MET A 118 6.26 -0.44 6.31
N GLN A 119 7.43 0.19 6.35
CA GLN A 119 8.30 0.24 7.54
C GLN A 119 7.64 0.95 8.72
N GLN A 120 6.90 2.03 8.45
CA GLN A 120 6.11 2.69 9.49
C GLN A 120 5.03 1.75 10.04
N ALA A 121 4.23 1.12 9.19
CA ALA A 121 3.22 0.15 9.61
C ALA A 121 3.84 -1.01 10.40
N GLN A 122 5.03 -1.47 10.02
CA GLN A 122 5.78 -2.48 10.75
C GLN A 122 6.14 -2.07 12.18
N SER A 123 6.44 -0.79 12.37
CA SER A 123 6.86 -0.21 13.65
C SER A 123 5.67 0.15 14.53
N SER A 124 4.65 0.79 13.97
CA SER A 124 3.48 1.33 14.67
C SER A 124 2.35 0.30 14.88
N MET A 125 2.23 -0.71 14.01
CA MET A 125 1.17 -1.71 14.05
C MET A 125 1.76 -3.11 14.28
N LYS A 126 2.35 -3.37 15.44
CA LYS A 126 2.95 -4.70 15.72
C LYS A 126 1.89 -5.79 15.57
N ARG A 127 2.23 -6.88 14.87
CA ARG A 127 1.33 -8.03 14.76
C ARG A 127 0.93 -8.48 16.16
N ALA A 128 -0.37 -8.68 16.37
CA ALA A 128 -0.83 -9.35 17.58
C ALA A 128 -0.06 -10.68 17.69
N ALA A 129 0.53 -10.95 18.85
CA ALA A 129 1.09 -12.26 19.12
C ALA A 129 -0.07 -13.26 19.03
N CYS A 130 0.04 -14.27 18.16
CA CYS A 130 -0.83 -15.44 18.22
C CYS A 130 -0.64 -16.17 19.55
#